data_AF-Q6CS34-F1
#
_entry.id   AF-Q6CS34-F1
#
_cell.length_a   1.000
_cell.length_b   1.000
_cell.length_c   1.000
_cell.angle_alpha   90.00
_cell.angle_beta   90.00
_cell.angle_gamma   90.00
#
_symmetry.space_group_name_H-M   'P 1'
#
loop_
_entity.id
_entity.type
_entity.pdbx_description
1 polymer ?
#
loop_
_entity_poly.entity_id
_entity_poly.type
_entity_poly.pdbx_seq_one_letter_code
_entity_poly.pdbx_strand_id
1 'polypeptide(L)' 'MRPTQFVLNAAKKKSGFSVPVELTPLFLAMGVALASGTWFSYKKFFHDDSLRVSRKNPEQSALDKVLNQKAE' A
#
# COMPACT_ATOMS: atom_id res chain seq x y z
N MET A 1 5.74 49.35 6.43
CA MET A 1 5.44 47.90 6.56
C MET A 1 5.60 47.26 5.18
N ARG A 2 6.41 46.21 5.04
CA ARG A 2 6.65 45.59 3.72
C ARG A 2 5.43 44.74 3.34
N PRO A 3 4.86 44.85 2.13
CA PRO A 3 3.68 44.08 1.71
C PRO A 3 3.88 42.56 1.86
N THR A 4 5.11 42.09 1.65
CA THR A 4 5.51 40.69 1.87
C THR A 4 5.27 40.20 3.31
N GLN A 5 5.43 41.06 4.33
CA GLN A 5 5.18 40.67 5.72
C GLN A 5 3.68 40.44 5.99
N PHE A 6 2.79 41.21 5.36
CA PHE A 6 1.35 41.01 5.50
C PHE A 6 0.91 39.68 4.90
N VAL A 7 1.40 39.36 3.69
CA VAL A 7 1.12 38.08 3.02
C VAL A 7 1.65 36.90 3.84
N LEU A 8 2.89 36.98 4.32
CA LEU A 8 3.47 35.92 5.15
C LEU A 8 2.73 35.75 6.48
N ASN A 9 2.31 36.83 7.13
CA ASN A 9 1.53 36.76 8.37
C ASN A 9 0.13 36.19 8.13
N ALA A 10 -0.52 36.50 7.00
CA ALA A 10 -1.80 35.91 6.62
C ALA A 10 -1.67 34.41 6.34
N ALA A 11 -0.57 33.97 5.69
CA ALA A 11 -0.28 32.57 5.46
C ALA A 11 0.00 31.81 6.77
N LYS A 12 0.74 32.41 7.71
CA LYS A 12 1.03 31.81 9.02
C LYS A 12 -0.22 31.61 9.89
N LYS A 13 -1.25 32.45 9.76
CA LYS A 13 -2.50 32.32 10.52
C LYS A 13 -3.34 31.10 10.12
N LYS A 14 -3.09 30.50 8.95
CA LYS A 14 -3.65 29.18 8.59
C LYS A 14 -2.74 28.06 9.09
N SER A 15 -2.43 28.04 10.39
CA SER A 15 -1.72 26.92 11.01
C SER A 15 -2.73 25.84 11.41
N GLY A 16 -2.86 24.79 10.60
CA GLY A 16 -3.68 23.63 10.94
C GLY A 16 -4.06 22.81 9.71
N PHE A 17 -4.16 21.49 9.89
CA PHE A 17 -4.79 20.62 8.91
C PHE A 17 -6.30 20.85 8.93
N SER A 18 -6.75 21.83 8.15
CA SER A 18 -8.16 21.99 7.79
C SER A 18 -8.51 20.94 6.74
N VAL A 19 -8.71 19.69 7.16
CA VAL A 19 -9.34 18.70 6.29
C VAL A 19 -10.82 19.05 6.20
N PRO A 20 -11.36 19.42 5.03
CA PRO A 20 -12.78 19.70 4.91
C PRO A 20 -13.57 18.45 5.31
N VAL A 21 -14.55 18.61 6.19
CA VAL A 21 -15.34 17.49 6.74
C VAL A 21 -16.08 16.72 5.65
N GLU A 22 -16.36 17.34 4.52
CA GLU A 22 -16.94 16.72 3.32
C GLU A 22 -16.05 15.63 2.70
N LEU A 23 -14.74 15.67 2.93
CA LEU A 23 -13.81 14.64 2.46
C LEU A 23 -13.68 13.47 3.43
N THR A 24 -14.19 13.58 4.66
CA THR A 24 -14.15 12.49 5.64
C THR A 24 -14.69 11.15 5.11
N PRO A 25 -15.80 11.06 4.34
CA PRO A 25 -16.22 9.81 3.73
C PRO A 25 -15.20 9.25 2.74
N LEU A 26 -14.53 10.09 1.96
CA LEU A 26 -13.49 9.65 1.02
C LEU A 26 -12.26 9.12 1.75
N PHE A 27 -11.82 9.79 2.82
CA PHE A 27 -10.71 9.32 3.65
C PHE A 27 -11.03 8.02 4.38
N LEU A 28 -12.27 7.86 4.86
CA LEU A 28 -12.73 6.63 5.48
C LEU A 28 -12.75 5.49 4.45
N ALA A 29 -13.32 5.72 3.26
CA ALA A 29 -13.33 4.74 2.18
C ALA A 29 -11.91 4.31 1.78
N MET A 30 -10.98 5.26 1.66
CA MET A 30 -9.56 4.99 1.41
C MET A 30 -8.92 4.18 2.54
N GLY A 31 -9.22 4.53 3.81
CA GLY A 31 -8.74 3.79 4.97
C GLY A 31 -9.23 2.34 4.98
N VAL A 32 -10.51 2.11 4.68
CA VAL A 32 -11.09 0.76 4.57
C VAL A 32 -10.48 0.00 3.40
N ALA A 33 -10.26 0.64 2.25
CA ALA A 33 -9.61 0.03 1.09
C ALA A 33 -8.16 -0.39 1.40
N LEU A 34 -7.38 0.46 2.07
CA LEU A 34 -6.01 0.15 2.47
C LEU A 34 -5.97 -0.94 3.56
N ALA A 35 -6.85 -0.88 4.57
CA ALA A 35 -6.90 -1.89 5.62
C ALA A 35 -7.33 -3.27 5.08
N SER A 36 -8.34 -3.32 4.22
CA SER A 36 -8.75 -4.57 3.57
C SER A 36 -7.70 -5.09 2.61
N GLY A 37 -7.12 -4.23 1.78
CA GLY A 37 -6.05 -4.58 0.83
C GLY A 37 -4.82 -5.16 1.53
N THR A 38 -4.39 -4.55 2.63
CA THR A 38 -3.26 -5.05 3.44
C THR A 38 -3.59 -6.39 4.09
N TRP A 39 -4.78 -6.54 4.70
CA TRP A 39 -5.21 -7.80 5.32
C TRP A 39 -5.29 -8.97 4.32
N PHE A 40 -5.94 -8.77 3.18
CA PHE A 40 -6.06 -9.81 2.16
C PHE A 40 -4.72 -10.15 1.52
N SER A 41 -3.87 -9.14 1.29
CA SER A 41 -2.51 -9.37 0.78
C SER A 41 -1.70 -10.20 1.77
N TYR A 42 -1.72 -9.82 3.06
CA TYR A 42 -1.05 -10.57 4.13
C TYR A 42 -1.56 -12.02 4.18
N LYS A 43 -2.88 -12.21 4.23
CA LYS A 43 -3.51 -13.54 4.25
C LYS A 43 -3.08 -14.38 3.05
N LYS A 44 -3.10 -13.81 1.85
CA LYS A 44 -2.71 -14.49 0.60
C LYS A 44 -1.23 -14.88 0.62
N PHE A 45 -0.33 -14.00 1.04
CA PHE A 45 1.10 -14.31 1.04
C PHE A 45 1.54 -15.27 2.17
N PHE A 46 0.85 -15.29 3.32
CA PHE A 46 1.24 -16.12 4.46
C PHE A 46 0.59 -17.50 4.52
N HIS A 47 -0.67 -17.61 4.07
CA HIS A 47 -1.47 -18.83 4.21
C HIS A 47 -1.76 -19.53 2.89
N ASP A 48 -1.55 -18.87 1.74
CA ASP A 48 -1.77 -19.48 0.45
C ASP A 48 -0.45 -20.01 -0.12
N ASP A 49 -0.27 -21.32 -0.04
CA ASP A 49 0.90 -22.01 -0.60
C ASP A 49 0.84 -22.15 -2.13
N SER A 50 -0.21 -21.64 -2.80
CA SER A 50 -0.29 -21.60 -4.27
C SER A 50 0.62 -20.55 -4.92
N LEU A 51 1.22 -19.65 -4.14
CA LEU A 51 2.13 -18.64 -4.65
C LEU A 51 3.59 -19.00 -4.33
N ARG A 52 4.43 -19.05 -5.38
CA ARG A 52 5.90 -19.19 -5.29
C ARG A 52 6.60 -17.92 -4.77
N VAL A 53 6.04 -17.29 -3.75
CA VAL A 53 6.59 -16.09 -3.08
C VAL A 53 7.17 -16.47 -1.72
N SER A 54 6.57 -17.45 -1.05
CA SER A 54 7.04 -17.94 0.24
C SER A 54 8.07 -19.06 0.07
N ARG A 55 9.07 -19.11 0.97
CA ARG A 55 10.09 -20.18 1.02
C ARG A 55 9.52 -21.56 1.40
N LYS A 56 8.22 -21.63 1.70
CA LYS A 56 7.54 -22.86 2.13
C LYS A 56 7.23 -23.85 1.00
N ASN A 57 7.08 -23.38 -0.25
CA ASN A 57 6.72 -24.25 -1.38
C ASN A 57 7.72 -24.14 -2.55
N PRO A 58 8.95 -24.65 -2.41
CA PRO A 58 9.94 -24.66 -3.49
C PRO A 58 9.52 -25.58 -4.66
N GLU A 59 8.78 -26.64 -4.35
CA GLU A 59 8.32 -27.69 -5.29
C GLU A 59 7.37 -27.15 -6.38
N GLN A 60 6.74 -26.00 -6.15
CA GLN A 60 5.87 -25.37 -7.15
C GLN A 60 6.64 -24.79 -8.34
N SER A 61 7.97 -24.77 -8.27
CA SER A 61 8.82 -24.36 -9.37
C SER A 61 8.79 -25.42 -10.48
N ALA A 62 8.44 -25.02 -11.71
CA ALA A 62 8.62 -25.89 -12.88
C ALA A 62 10.10 -26.19 -13.20
N LEU A 63 11.05 -25.71 -12.37
CA LEU A 63 12.48 -25.89 -12.56
C LEU A 63 12.86 -27.37 -12.66
N ASP A 64 12.36 -28.22 -11.76
CA ASP A 64 12.70 -29.65 -11.77
C ASP A 64 12.16 -30.34 -13.02
N LYS A 65 10.97 -29.93 -13.49
CA LYS A 65 10.42 -30.40 -14.77
C LYS A 65 11.32 -30.02 -15.95
N VAL A 66 11.85 -28.79 -15.96
CA VAL A 66 12.77 -28.33 -17.01
C VAL A 66 14.14 -29.01 -16.93
N LEU A 67 14.66 -29.24 -15.72
CA LEU A 67 15.93 -29.93 -15.50
C LEU A 67 15.85 -31.40 -15.91
N ASN A 68 14.77 -32.11 -15.56
CA ASN A 68 14.56 -33.51 -15.92
C ASN A 68 14.33 -33.68 -17.43
N GLN A 69 13.56 -32.78 -18.06
CA GLN A 69 13.36 -32.81 -19.52
C GLN A 69 14.65 -32.58 -20.31
N LYS A 70 15.65 -31.90 -19.71
CA LYS A 70 16.95 -31.67 -20.34
C LYS A 70 17.95 -32.81 -20.09
N ALA A 71 17.67 -33.66 -19.11
CA ALA A 71 18.52 -34.80 -18.76
C ALA A 71 18.17 -36.08 -19.54
N GLU A 72 16.92 -36.20 -20.01
CA GLU A 72 16.51 -37.13 -21.08
C GLU A 72 16.95 -36.63 -22.48
#